data_AF-A0A7R9ZLV7-F1
#
_entry.id   AF-A0A7R9ZLV7-F1
#
_cell.length_a   1.000
_cell.length_b   1.000
_cell.length_c   1.000
_cell.angle_alpha   90.00
_cell.angle_beta   90.00
_cell.angle_gamma   90.00
#
_symmetry.space_group_name_H-M   'P 1'
#
loop_
_entity.id
_entity.type
_entity.pdbx_description
1 polymer ?
#
loop_
_entity_poly.entity_id
_entity_poly.type
_entity_poly.pdbx_seq_one_letter_code
_entity_poly.pdbx_strand_id
1 'polypeptide(L)'
;SVTCKEYYDPEASMLELVFAPCSPIAGSKVNWISKSDEEIIDATMGELARLFPTEIAADEKWPATKNQGPQGQARLRKFAVVKVPRSVYAAVPGRNKYRPSQNTPIEGLTMAGDWTSQKFLGSMEGAVFAGKLAAEVVAKKAKNIELPEDKVIQQNIIAAANDYVAKEPIGVKGEGAIAFGGGAALTQQNESLLKEADPVIFA
;
A
#
# COMPACT_ATOMS: atom_id res chain seq x y z
N SER A 1 -14.00 3.16 -20.27
CA SER A 1 -13.47 3.80 -19.06
C SER A 1 -12.94 5.17 -19.42
N VAL A 2 -13.28 6.24 -18.68
CA VAL A 2 -12.79 7.62 -18.94
C VAL A 2 -11.54 7.96 -18.14
N THR A 3 -11.20 7.18 -17.11
CA THR A 3 -10.11 7.46 -16.16
C THR A 3 -8.71 7.38 -16.76
N CYS A 4 -8.54 6.72 -17.90
CA CYS A 4 -7.24 6.62 -18.58
C CYS A 4 -7.15 7.51 -19.82
N LYS A 5 -8.19 8.31 -20.13
CA LYS A 5 -8.25 9.07 -21.39
C LYS A 5 -7.15 10.13 -21.48
N GLU A 6 -6.76 10.69 -20.34
CA GLU A 6 -5.65 11.67 -20.23
C GLU A 6 -4.27 11.04 -20.42
N TYR A 7 -4.16 9.71 -20.25
CA TYR A 7 -2.91 8.96 -20.46
C TYR A 7 -2.82 8.33 -21.85
N TYR A 8 -3.85 8.45 -22.69
CA TYR A 8 -3.82 7.89 -24.03
C TYR A 8 -2.85 8.66 -24.92
N ASP A 9 -1.88 7.94 -25.49
CA ASP A 9 -0.93 8.44 -26.45
C ASP A 9 -0.74 7.37 -27.54
N PRO A 10 -1.02 7.67 -28.83
CA PRO A 10 -0.83 6.69 -29.92
C PRO A 10 0.65 6.39 -30.20
N GLU A 11 1.57 7.26 -29.78
CA GLU A 11 3.02 7.18 -30.07
C GLU A 11 3.84 6.85 -28.81
N ALA A 12 3.17 6.60 -27.68
CA ALA A 12 3.82 6.25 -26.42
C ALA A 12 3.00 5.25 -25.60
N SER A 13 3.66 4.22 -25.08
CA SER A 13 3.08 3.29 -24.12
C SER A 13 3.52 3.63 -22.70
N MET A 14 2.63 3.39 -21.73
CA MET A 14 2.94 3.45 -20.29
C MET A 14 2.77 2.05 -19.70
N LEU A 15 3.75 1.61 -18.91
CA LEU A 15 3.71 0.36 -18.15
C LEU A 15 3.59 0.68 -16.66
N GLU A 16 2.51 0.24 -16.04
CA GLU A 16 2.33 0.27 -14.59
C GLU A 16 2.59 -1.13 -14.04
N LEU A 17 3.55 -1.23 -13.12
CA LEU A 17 4.08 -2.52 -12.65
C LEU A 17 4.06 -2.55 -11.12
N VAL A 18 3.72 -3.71 -10.56
CA VAL A 18 3.84 -3.96 -9.13
C VAL A 18 5.20 -4.62 -8.86
N PHE A 19 6.03 -3.94 -8.08
CA PHE A 19 7.33 -4.48 -7.66
C PHE A 19 7.17 -5.25 -6.33
N ALA A 20 7.22 -6.59 -6.39
CA ALA A 20 7.11 -7.45 -5.22
C ALA A 20 7.98 -8.73 -5.37
N PRO A 21 8.48 -9.30 -4.26
CA PRO A 21 8.44 -8.77 -2.89
C PRO A 21 9.38 -7.57 -2.71
N CYS A 22 9.00 -6.61 -1.86
CA CYS A 22 9.72 -5.33 -1.72
C CYS A 22 10.55 -5.19 -0.43
N SER A 23 10.41 -6.10 0.54
CA SER A 23 11.16 -6.06 1.81
C SER A 23 11.42 -7.46 2.36
N PRO A 24 12.37 -7.62 3.31
CA PRO A 24 12.61 -8.90 3.99
C PRO A 24 11.37 -9.49 4.66
N ILE A 25 10.55 -8.64 5.27
CA ILE A 25 9.28 -9.05 5.90
C ILE A 25 8.30 -9.59 4.85
N ALA A 26 8.32 -9.02 3.65
CA ALA A 26 7.52 -9.48 2.51
C ALA A 26 8.18 -10.65 1.72
N GLY A 27 9.35 -11.14 2.14
CA GLY A 27 10.05 -12.26 1.51
C GLY A 27 11.12 -11.90 0.47
N SER A 28 11.48 -10.63 0.34
CA SER A 28 12.59 -10.19 -0.53
C SER A 28 13.94 -10.33 0.17
N LYS A 29 15.00 -10.70 -0.56
CA LYS A 29 16.37 -10.64 -0.04
C LYS A 29 16.91 -9.21 0.08
N VAL A 30 16.32 -8.29 -0.68
CA VAL A 30 16.71 -6.87 -0.75
C VAL A 30 15.57 -6.04 -0.17
N ASN A 31 15.90 -5.09 0.69
CA ASN A 31 14.93 -4.07 1.09
C ASN A 31 14.80 -3.04 -0.02
N TRP A 32 13.88 -3.25 -0.96
CA TRP A 32 13.63 -2.32 -2.08
C TRP A 32 12.94 -1.05 -1.64
N ILE A 33 12.25 -1.06 -0.48
CA ILE A 33 11.62 0.16 0.08
C ILE A 33 12.68 1.23 0.39
N SER A 34 13.85 0.83 0.88
CA SER A 34 14.93 1.76 1.23
C SER A 34 15.83 2.18 0.06
N LYS A 35 15.62 1.60 -1.13
CA LYS A 35 16.42 1.88 -2.32
C LYS A 35 16.02 3.17 -3.00
N SER A 36 16.95 3.79 -3.73
CA SER A 36 16.61 4.96 -4.54
C SER A 36 15.65 4.58 -5.67
N ASP A 37 14.92 5.56 -6.19
CA ASP A 37 13.99 5.32 -7.28
C ASP A 37 14.74 4.85 -8.54
N GLU A 38 15.95 5.37 -8.79
CA GLU A 38 16.82 4.94 -9.87
C GLU A 38 17.27 3.48 -9.72
N GLU A 39 17.61 3.03 -8.50
CA GLU A 39 17.97 1.63 -8.26
C GLU A 39 16.78 0.69 -8.54
N ILE A 40 15.56 1.10 -8.15
CA ILE A 40 14.33 0.32 -8.41
C ILE A 40 14.02 0.30 -9.91
N ILE A 41 14.18 1.43 -10.60
CA ILE A 41 13.91 1.55 -12.03
C ILE A 41 14.95 0.78 -12.85
N ASP A 42 16.23 0.81 -12.50
CA ASP A 42 17.25 0.02 -13.18
C ASP A 42 16.94 -1.48 -13.08
N ALA A 43 16.59 -1.97 -11.89
CA ALA A 43 16.16 -3.36 -11.69
C ALA A 43 14.91 -3.70 -12.51
N THR A 44 13.93 -2.79 -12.54
CA THR A 44 12.70 -2.96 -13.33
C THR A 44 12.99 -3.00 -14.84
N MET A 45 13.87 -2.11 -15.32
CA MET A 45 14.30 -2.08 -16.72
C MET A 45 15.06 -3.35 -17.10
N GLY A 46 15.85 -3.92 -16.19
CA GLY A 46 16.47 -5.24 -16.37
C GLY A 46 15.47 -6.37 -16.59
N GLU A 47 14.41 -6.44 -15.77
CA GLU A 47 13.34 -7.44 -15.96
C GLU A 47 12.52 -7.17 -17.23
N LEU A 48 12.24 -5.91 -17.56
CA LEU A 48 11.57 -5.55 -18.82
C LEU A 48 12.40 -5.93 -20.03
N ALA A 49 13.71 -5.69 -20.00
CA ALA A 49 14.65 -6.13 -21.03
C ALA A 49 14.63 -7.67 -21.20
N ARG A 50 14.39 -8.43 -20.13
CA ARG A 50 14.22 -9.89 -20.19
C ARG A 50 12.86 -10.30 -20.78
N LEU A 51 11.79 -9.58 -20.46
CA LEU A 51 10.43 -9.86 -20.94
C LEU A 51 10.21 -9.43 -22.39
N PHE A 52 10.85 -8.33 -22.81
CA PHE A 52 10.73 -7.71 -24.12
C PHE A 52 12.12 -7.52 -24.77
N PRO A 53 12.82 -8.62 -25.07
CA PRO A 53 14.21 -8.59 -25.52
C PRO A 53 14.42 -8.02 -26.93
N THR A 54 13.34 -7.75 -27.66
CA THR A 54 13.39 -7.18 -29.02
C THR A 54 12.92 -5.73 -29.07
N GLU A 55 12.30 -5.24 -27.99
CA GLU A 55 11.67 -3.92 -27.95
C GLU A 55 12.46 -2.95 -27.06
N ILE A 56 12.97 -3.40 -25.92
CA ILE A 56 13.72 -2.55 -24.96
C ILE A 56 15.13 -2.31 -25.48
N ALA A 57 15.50 -1.03 -25.59
CA ALA A 57 16.84 -0.66 -26.05
C ALA A 57 17.92 -0.97 -24.99
N ALA A 58 19.14 -1.22 -25.46
CA ALA A 58 20.33 -1.08 -24.63
C ALA A 58 20.53 0.41 -24.29
N ASP A 59 20.30 0.77 -23.04
CA ASP A 59 20.37 2.15 -22.55
C ASP A 59 21.50 2.32 -21.54
N GLU A 60 22.44 3.22 -21.83
CA GLU A 60 23.58 3.51 -20.94
C GLU A 60 23.14 4.06 -19.58
N LYS A 61 21.98 4.72 -19.51
CA LYS A 61 21.42 5.22 -18.25
C LYS A 61 20.97 4.10 -17.32
N TRP A 62 20.61 2.95 -17.87
CA TRP A 62 20.07 1.80 -17.14
C TRP A 62 20.98 0.59 -17.34
N PRO A 63 22.06 0.44 -16.54
CA PRO A 63 23.05 -0.62 -16.68
C PRO A 63 22.47 -2.03 -16.79
N ALA A 64 21.30 -2.29 -16.20
CA ALA A 64 20.64 -3.59 -16.30
C ALA A 64 20.21 -3.97 -17.73
N THR A 65 20.07 -2.99 -18.63
CA THR A 65 19.66 -3.19 -20.03
C THR A 65 20.84 -3.41 -20.99
N LYS A 66 22.09 -3.28 -20.53
CA LYS A 66 23.28 -3.25 -21.38
C LYS A 66 23.50 -4.47 -22.29
N ASN A 67 22.91 -5.61 -21.94
CA ASN A 67 23.04 -6.86 -22.68
C ASN A 67 22.00 -7.01 -23.81
N GLN A 68 21.14 -6.01 -24.01
CA GLN A 68 20.14 -6.03 -25.08
C GLN A 68 20.78 -5.91 -26.47
N GLY A 69 20.18 -6.59 -27.43
CA GLY A 69 20.61 -6.54 -28.83
C GLY A 69 20.28 -5.20 -29.50
N PRO A 70 20.79 -4.94 -30.71
CA PRO A 70 20.62 -3.66 -31.42
C PRO A 70 19.20 -3.41 -31.93
N GLN A 71 18.29 -4.38 -31.80
CA GLN A 71 16.93 -4.31 -32.34
C GLN A 71 15.99 -3.48 -31.47
N GLY A 72 16.19 -3.52 -30.14
CA GLY A 72 15.37 -2.76 -29.20
C GLY A 72 15.59 -1.25 -29.34
N GLN A 73 14.49 -0.50 -29.36
CA GLN A 73 14.50 0.97 -29.54
C GLN A 73 13.76 1.71 -28.43
N ALA A 74 12.95 1.02 -27.62
CA ALA A 74 12.18 1.65 -26.57
C ALA A 74 13.11 2.14 -25.44
N ARG A 75 13.03 3.44 -25.16
CA ARG A 75 13.77 4.12 -24.09
C ARG A 75 12.80 4.76 -23.09
N LEU A 76 13.15 4.69 -21.81
CA LEU A 76 12.34 5.24 -20.74
C LEU A 76 12.38 6.77 -20.75
N ARG A 77 11.24 7.40 -21.05
CA ARG A 77 11.13 8.88 -21.11
C ARG A 77 11.00 9.52 -19.72
N LYS A 78 10.19 8.93 -18.84
CA LYS A 78 9.95 9.37 -17.46
C LYS A 78 9.47 8.18 -16.61
N PHE A 79 9.60 8.28 -15.30
CA PHE A 79 9.08 7.29 -14.36
C PHE A 79 8.50 7.96 -13.11
N ALA A 80 7.70 7.23 -12.37
CA ALA A 80 7.26 7.56 -11.02
C ALA A 80 7.28 6.28 -10.18
N VAL A 81 7.91 6.32 -9.01
CA VAL A 81 7.94 5.19 -8.08
C VAL A 81 7.06 5.54 -6.89
N VAL A 82 6.02 4.74 -6.65
CA VAL A 82 5.13 4.91 -5.49
C VAL A 82 5.43 3.81 -4.48
N LYS A 83 6.03 4.18 -3.35
CA LYS A 83 6.41 3.25 -2.27
C LYS A 83 5.30 3.18 -1.22
N VAL A 84 4.76 1.99 -0.99
CA VAL A 84 3.73 1.76 0.04
C VAL A 84 4.26 0.67 1.00
N PRO A 85 5.05 1.03 2.02
CA PRO A 85 5.72 0.05 2.88
C PRO A 85 4.74 -0.76 3.75
N ARG A 86 3.56 -0.19 4.02
CA ARG A 86 2.48 -0.80 4.81
C ARG A 86 1.18 -0.74 4.00
N SER A 87 1.13 -1.54 2.94
CA SER A 87 -0.04 -1.67 2.06
C SER A 87 -1.12 -2.53 2.73
N VAL A 88 -1.56 -3.61 2.09
CA VAL A 88 -2.48 -4.59 2.66
C VAL A 88 -1.81 -5.43 3.75
N TYR A 89 -2.61 -5.97 4.68
CA TYR A 89 -2.09 -6.88 5.70
C TYR A 89 -1.51 -8.15 5.07
N ALA A 90 -0.41 -8.66 5.63
CA ALA A 90 0.18 -9.92 5.19
C ALA A 90 -0.73 -11.11 5.57
N ALA A 91 -1.26 -11.82 4.58
CA ALA A 91 -2.13 -12.99 4.74
C ALA A 91 -1.35 -14.27 5.12
N VAL A 92 -0.56 -14.20 6.19
CA VAL A 92 0.23 -15.34 6.70
C VAL A 92 -0.66 -16.35 7.44
N PRO A 93 -0.26 -17.63 7.54
CA PRO A 93 -0.98 -18.64 8.30
C PRO A 93 -1.31 -18.18 9.72
N GLY A 94 -2.54 -18.43 10.17
CA GLY A 94 -3.03 -18.01 11.48
C GLY A 94 -3.39 -16.52 11.60
N ARG A 95 -3.19 -15.69 10.56
CA ARG A 95 -3.56 -14.25 10.61
C ARG A 95 -5.07 -14.01 10.75
N ASN A 96 -5.89 -14.90 10.20
CA ASN A 96 -7.34 -14.70 10.14
C ASN A 96 -7.99 -14.48 11.51
N LYS A 97 -7.47 -15.09 12.59
CA LYS A 97 -8.00 -14.92 13.95
C LYS A 97 -7.84 -13.51 14.51
N TYR A 98 -6.92 -12.72 13.96
CA TYR A 98 -6.66 -11.34 14.37
C TYR A 98 -7.45 -10.29 13.56
N ARG A 99 -8.14 -10.68 12.49
CA ARG A 99 -8.98 -9.78 11.69
C ARG A 99 -10.27 -9.50 12.47
N PRO A 100 -10.55 -8.30 12.97
CA PRO A 100 -11.69 -8.08 13.85
C PRO A 100 -13.01 -8.00 13.07
N SER A 101 -14.14 -8.22 13.75
CA SER A 101 -15.48 -7.95 13.21
C SER A 101 -15.70 -6.44 12.99
N GLN A 102 -16.73 -6.09 12.23
CA GLN A 102 -17.13 -4.69 12.04
C GLN A 102 -17.75 -4.12 13.33
N ASN A 103 -18.45 -4.96 14.10
CA ASN A 103 -18.86 -4.61 15.46
C ASN A 103 -17.68 -4.74 16.43
N THR A 104 -17.66 -3.85 17.43
CA THR A 104 -16.60 -3.74 18.44
C THR A 104 -17.23 -3.68 19.83
N PRO A 105 -16.51 -4.12 20.88
CA PRO A 105 -16.97 -4.01 22.26
C PRO A 105 -16.99 -2.57 22.79
N ILE A 106 -16.44 -1.61 22.04
CA ILE A 106 -16.42 -0.19 22.42
C ILE A 106 -17.68 0.47 21.87
N GLU A 107 -18.50 1.02 22.78
CA GLU A 107 -19.72 1.73 22.42
C GLU A 107 -19.41 2.90 21.47
N GLY A 108 -20.23 3.07 20.44
CA GLY A 108 -20.03 4.10 19.41
C GLY A 108 -18.92 3.81 18.40
N LEU A 109 -18.10 2.77 18.57
CA LEU A 109 -17.04 2.41 17.64
C LEU A 109 -17.44 1.26 16.70
N THR A 110 -17.25 1.47 15.40
CA THR A 110 -17.45 0.47 14.32
C THR A 110 -16.26 0.54 13.37
N MET A 111 -15.79 -0.61 12.88
CA MET A 111 -14.61 -0.69 12.01
C MET A 111 -14.99 -1.08 10.58
N ALA A 112 -14.29 -0.50 9.60
CA ALA A 112 -14.38 -0.84 8.19
C ALA A 112 -12.99 -0.83 7.56
N GLY A 113 -12.77 -1.74 6.62
CA GLY A 113 -11.48 -1.90 5.94
C GLY A 113 -11.29 -3.34 5.48
N ASP A 114 -10.49 -3.54 4.44
CA ASP A 114 -10.20 -4.85 3.87
C ASP A 114 -9.57 -5.84 4.90
N TRP A 115 -8.84 -5.31 5.88
CA TRP A 115 -8.27 -6.01 7.03
C TRP A 115 -9.29 -6.51 8.06
N THR A 116 -10.52 -5.97 8.07
CA THR A 116 -11.61 -6.49 8.92
C THR A 116 -12.05 -7.88 8.46
N SER A 117 -12.82 -8.58 9.29
CA SER A 117 -13.24 -9.97 9.07
C SER A 117 -14.29 -10.03 7.96
N GLN A 118 -13.85 -10.50 6.79
CA GLN A 118 -14.69 -10.75 5.61
C GLN A 118 -14.02 -11.78 4.68
N LYS A 119 -14.75 -12.30 3.68
CA LYS A 119 -14.37 -13.48 2.88
C LYS A 119 -13.44 -13.23 1.67
N PHE A 120 -13.26 -11.98 1.26
CA PHE A 120 -12.57 -11.56 0.03
C PHE A 120 -11.13 -11.04 0.24
N LEU A 121 -10.48 -11.38 1.36
CA LEU A 121 -9.08 -11.01 1.68
C LEU A 121 -8.79 -9.49 1.63
N GLY A 122 -7.52 -9.10 1.74
CA GLY A 122 -7.08 -7.71 1.52
C GLY A 122 -7.22 -7.32 0.06
N SER A 123 -8.39 -6.84 -0.34
CA SER A 123 -8.73 -6.51 -1.73
C SER A 123 -9.75 -5.37 -1.79
N MET A 124 -9.95 -4.81 -2.99
CA MET A 124 -11.00 -3.81 -3.23
C MET A 124 -12.40 -4.36 -2.90
N GLU A 125 -12.69 -5.60 -3.29
CA GLU A 125 -13.96 -6.26 -2.94
C GLU A 125 -14.09 -6.42 -1.43
N GLY A 126 -13.00 -6.80 -0.75
CA GLY A 126 -12.94 -6.91 0.70
C GLY A 126 -13.21 -5.57 1.40
N ALA A 127 -12.67 -4.47 0.89
CA ALA A 127 -12.90 -3.12 1.41
C ALA A 127 -14.36 -2.69 1.24
N VAL A 128 -14.93 -2.86 0.05
CA VAL A 128 -16.33 -2.52 -0.25
C VAL A 128 -17.27 -3.35 0.61
N PHE A 129 -17.04 -4.66 0.67
CA PHE A 129 -17.86 -5.57 1.46
C PHE A 129 -17.76 -5.28 2.97
N ALA A 130 -16.56 -4.98 3.47
CA ALA A 130 -16.36 -4.54 4.85
C ALA A 130 -17.14 -3.26 5.17
N GLY A 131 -17.15 -2.28 4.25
CA GLY A 131 -17.94 -1.06 4.40
C GLY A 131 -19.45 -1.34 4.46
N LYS A 132 -19.94 -2.28 3.63
CA LYS A 132 -21.34 -2.72 3.68
C LYS A 132 -21.69 -3.37 5.03
N LEU A 133 -20.84 -4.25 5.55
CA LEU A 133 -21.03 -4.88 6.85
C LEU A 133 -21.00 -3.86 8.00
N ALA A 134 -20.10 -2.87 7.93
CA ALA A 134 -20.03 -1.80 8.92
C ALA A 134 -21.30 -0.95 8.92
N ALA A 135 -21.81 -0.59 7.74
CA ALA A 135 -23.08 0.14 7.61
C ALA A 135 -24.27 -0.67 8.17
N GLU A 136 -24.28 -1.99 7.97
CA GLU A 136 -25.29 -2.88 8.56
C GLU A 136 -25.24 -2.86 10.09
N VAL A 137 -24.05 -2.95 10.70
CA VAL A 137 -23.86 -2.84 12.16
C VAL A 137 -24.38 -1.51 12.67
N VAL A 138 -24.03 -0.39 12.02
CA VAL A 138 -24.50 0.96 12.39
C VAL A 138 -26.03 1.05 12.30
N ALA A 139 -26.63 0.57 11.22
CA ALA A 139 -28.07 0.61 11.03
C ALA A 139 -28.82 -0.26 12.06
N LYS A 140 -28.28 -1.44 12.40
CA LYS A 140 -28.84 -2.31 13.44
C LYS A 140 -28.73 -1.68 14.83
N LYS A 141 -27.58 -1.09 15.18
CA LYS A 141 -27.40 -0.32 16.43
C LYS A 141 -28.44 0.79 16.54
N ALA A 142 -28.61 1.59 15.48
CA ALA A 142 -29.57 2.70 15.47
C ALA A 142 -31.03 2.25 15.63
N LYS A 143 -31.36 1.02 15.21
CA LYS A 143 -32.71 0.44 15.31
C LYS A 143 -32.89 -0.47 16.53
N ASN A 144 -31.90 -0.58 17.42
CA ASN A 144 -31.88 -1.54 18.53
C ASN A 144 -32.17 -2.99 18.07
N ILE A 145 -31.64 -3.37 16.91
CA ILE A 145 -31.71 -4.73 16.38
C ILE A 145 -30.48 -5.50 16.86
N GLU A 146 -30.68 -6.78 17.17
CA GLU A 146 -29.60 -7.70 17.55
C GLU A 146 -28.46 -7.71 16.52
N LEU A 147 -27.23 -7.64 17.03
CA LEU A 147 -26.01 -7.61 16.23
C LEU A 147 -25.47 -9.02 16.00
N PRO A 148 -24.72 -9.24 14.90
CA PRO A 148 -23.96 -10.48 14.74
C PRO A 148 -23.00 -10.70 15.91
N GLU A 149 -22.72 -11.97 16.23
CA GLU A 149 -21.72 -12.32 17.24
C GLU A 149 -20.35 -11.70 16.95
N ASP A 150 -19.74 -11.14 18.00
CA ASP A 150 -18.41 -10.59 17.91
C ASP A 150 -17.37 -11.70 17.74
N LYS A 151 -16.37 -11.40 16.92
CA LYS A 151 -15.25 -12.31 16.78
C LYS A 151 -14.37 -12.27 18.03
N VAL A 152 -14.01 -13.45 18.53
CA VAL A 152 -13.17 -13.61 19.72
C VAL A 152 -11.85 -12.85 19.58
N ILE A 153 -11.63 -11.90 20.49
CA ILE A 153 -10.36 -11.19 20.65
C ILE A 153 -9.35 -12.13 21.30
N GLN A 154 -8.15 -12.21 20.71
CA GLN A 154 -7.14 -13.15 21.17
C GLN A 154 -6.57 -12.72 22.53
N GLN A 155 -6.35 -13.68 23.45
CA GLN A 155 -5.94 -13.39 24.83
C GLN A 155 -4.63 -12.61 24.94
N ASN A 156 -3.68 -12.84 24.03
CA ASN A 156 -2.43 -12.09 23.98
C ASN A 156 -2.63 -10.61 23.63
N ILE A 157 -3.69 -10.26 22.88
CA ILE A 157 -4.05 -8.86 22.58
C ILE A 157 -4.66 -8.20 23.82
N ILE A 158 -5.52 -8.92 24.55
CA ILE A 158 -6.11 -8.42 25.81
C ILE A 158 -5.00 -8.18 26.84
N ALA A 159 -4.08 -9.13 26.98
CA ALA A 159 -2.93 -8.98 27.89
C ALA A 159 -2.06 -7.78 27.50
N ALA A 160 -1.71 -7.63 26.22
CA ALA A 160 -0.91 -6.49 25.75
C ALA A 160 -1.63 -5.14 25.92
N ALA A 161 -2.96 -5.11 25.85
CA ALA A 161 -3.75 -3.90 26.07
C ALA A 161 -3.74 -3.46 27.54
N ASN A 162 -3.67 -4.38 28.50
CA ASN A 162 -3.60 -4.06 29.93
C ASN A 162 -2.28 -3.35 30.30
N ASP A 163 -1.20 -3.68 29.60
CA ASP A 163 0.12 -3.07 29.81
C ASP A 163 0.34 -1.80 28.96
N TYR A 164 -0.63 -1.44 28.10
CA TYR A 164 -0.47 -0.35 27.16
C TYR A 164 -0.66 1.01 27.84
N VAL A 165 0.40 1.83 27.82
CA VAL A 165 0.32 3.23 28.25
C VAL A 165 -0.16 4.08 27.08
N ALA A 166 -1.33 4.69 27.24
CA ALA A 166 -1.90 5.60 26.27
C ALA A 166 -0.92 6.74 25.96
N LYS A 167 -0.69 6.98 24.66
CA LYS A 167 0.11 8.11 24.19
C LYS A 167 -0.82 9.19 23.69
N GLU A 168 -0.48 10.44 23.96
CA GLU A 168 -1.18 11.57 23.37
C GLU A 168 -1.14 11.50 21.84
N PRO A 169 -2.25 11.81 21.15
CA PRO A 169 -2.26 11.86 19.70
C PRO A 169 -1.26 12.91 19.22
N ILE A 170 -0.40 12.53 18.29
CA ILE A 170 0.64 13.40 17.71
C ILE A 170 0.01 14.62 16.98
N GLY A 171 -1.26 14.52 16.60
CA GLY A 171 -2.01 15.54 15.87
C GLY A 171 -1.58 15.63 14.41
N VAL A 172 -2.19 16.57 13.68
CA VAL A 172 -1.77 16.94 12.33
C VAL A 172 -0.61 17.92 12.44
N LYS A 173 0.55 17.58 11.86
CA LYS A 173 1.76 18.40 11.92
C LYS A 173 1.97 19.15 10.60
N GLY A 174 2.15 20.47 10.71
CA GLY A 174 2.46 21.36 9.59
C GLY A 174 1.25 21.65 8.69
N GLU A 175 1.48 22.46 7.64
CA GLU A 175 0.46 22.82 6.65
C GLU A 175 0.69 22.16 5.27
N GLY A 176 1.53 21.13 5.24
CA GLY A 176 1.98 20.47 4.01
C GLY A 176 1.07 19.34 3.51
N ALA A 177 1.55 18.64 2.48
CA ALA A 177 0.86 17.51 1.84
C ALA A 177 0.43 16.40 2.83
N ILE A 178 1.21 16.23 3.90
CA ILE A 178 0.98 15.23 4.95
C ILE A 178 -0.22 15.60 5.83
N ALA A 179 -0.49 16.90 5.96
CA ALA A 179 -1.59 17.41 6.78
C ALA A 179 -2.91 17.48 6.01
N PHE A 180 -2.88 17.85 4.73
CA PHE A 180 -4.07 18.19 3.95
C PHE A 180 -4.38 17.27 2.75
N GLY A 181 -3.53 16.28 2.46
CA GLY A 181 -3.82 15.22 1.48
C GLY A 181 -3.26 15.43 0.07
N GLY A 182 -3.70 14.56 -0.85
CA GLY A 182 -3.01 14.23 -2.10
C GLY A 182 -2.95 15.33 -3.17
N GLY A 183 -1.96 15.20 -4.06
CA GLY A 183 -1.73 16.09 -5.21
C GLY A 183 -0.55 17.05 -5.07
N ALA A 184 0.05 17.15 -3.87
CA ALA A 184 1.23 17.96 -3.63
C ALA A 184 2.52 17.15 -3.79
N ALA A 185 3.51 17.73 -4.49
CA ALA A 185 4.86 17.18 -4.54
C ALA A 185 5.51 17.27 -3.15
N LEU A 186 6.24 16.22 -2.74
CA LEU A 186 7.01 16.25 -1.51
C LEU A 186 8.17 17.26 -1.65
N THR A 187 8.08 18.38 -0.94
CA THR A 187 9.20 19.30 -0.74
C THR A 187 10.14 18.73 0.32
N GLN A 188 11.39 19.21 0.41
CA GLN A 188 12.33 18.79 1.48
C GLN A 188 11.75 18.95 2.89
N GLN A 189 10.95 20.00 3.10
CA GLN A 189 10.24 20.21 4.36
C GLN A 189 9.20 19.13 4.62
N ASN A 190 8.40 18.77 3.60
CA ASN A 190 7.43 17.69 3.70
C ASN A 190 8.12 16.33 3.90
N GLU A 191 9.23 16.03 3.23
CA GLU A 191 9.98 14.79 3.47
C GLU A 191 10.49 14.68 4.91
N SER A 192 10.97 15.78 5.49
CA SER A 192 11.44 15.79 6.88
C SER A 192 10.30 15.52 7.86
N LEU A 193 9.13 16.13 7.62
CA LEU A 193 7.91 15.86 8.39
C LEU A 193 7.44 14.41 8.20
N LEU A 194 7.58 13.84 7.00
CA LEU A 194 7.21 12.45 6.71
C LEU A 194 8.12 11.47 7.46
N LYS A 195 9.43 11.76 7.53
CA LYS A 195 10.38 10.96 8.32
C LYS A 195 10.03 10.94 9.81
N GLU A 196 9.53 12.04 10.34
CA GLU A 196 9.10 12.11 11.74
C GLU A 196 7.76 11.39 11.97
N ALA A 197 6.80 11.58 11.07
CA ALA A 197 5.45 11.04 11.21
C ALA A 197 5.35 9.54 10.85
N ASP A 198 6.08 9.11 9.82
CA ASP A 198 6.11 7.74 9.33
C ASP A 198 7.53 7.35 8.86
N PRO A 199 8.46 7.08 9.80
CA PRO A 199 9.85 6.75 9.48
C PRO A 199 9.98 5.48 8.62
N VAL A 200 8.96 4.62 8.60
CA VAL A 200 8.96 3.35 7.86
C VAL A 200 8.99 3.59 6.34
N ILE A 201 8.57 4.75 5.86
CA ILE A 201 8.64 5.11 4.43
C ILE A 201 10.09 5.22 3.92
N PHE A 202 11.06 5.44 4.83
CA PHE A 202 12.47 5.66 4.49
C PHE A 202 13.40 4.56 5.04
N ALA A 203 12.87 3.48 5.61
CA ALA A 203 13.61 2.45 6.34
C ALA A 203 13.89 1.16 5.53
#